data_AF-A0A0C9WJ67-F1
#
_entry.id   AF-A0A0C9WJ67-F1
#
_cell.length_a   1.000
_cell.length_b   1.000
_cell.length_c   1.000
_cell.angle_alpha   90.00
_cell.angle_beta   90.00
_cell.angle_gamma   90.00
#
_symmetry.space_group_name_H-M   'P 1'
#
loop_
_entity.id
_entity.type
_entity.pdbx_description
1 polymer ?
#
loop_
_entity_poly.entity_id
_entity_poly.type
_entity_poly.pdbx_seq_one_letter_code
_entity_poly.pdbx_strand_id
1 'polypeptide(L)'
;MKKKPAVGSTTFDFRSIRPLLGFERWMFLTRNRIGRIISHQQNLPIYGFHAYRLDSARFVKFGARVRPTEAQAMDYVAKHTTIPVPRLLDVFKLNGTTNIVQEFIDCPVLQDVWPQLCDDDRLCCMKELKGYLDQLRTLLPPDPDAVQAIDGSGCQDLRLKSDGVWGPFATHHEFQVYRGYEFIRKAPEISQDASERLAKIQGRMWRTVFSHGDLGPHNILWDEKKKRIAAIIDWECSGWLPEYWDYCRAGTFAKLGCPSWWELFNQVMETYPDEFSVEQLIDIHFERY
;
A
#
# COMPACT_ATOMS: atom_id res chain seq x y z
N MET A 1 20.90 22.10 24.37
CA MET A 1 20.30 21.16 23.40
C MET A 1 20.04 21.90 22.10
N LYS A 2 20.80 21.61 21.03
CA LYS A 2 20.61 22.24 19.72
C LYS A 2 19.35 21.65 19.08
N LYS A 3 18.33 22.48 18.87
CA LYS A 3 17.15 22.13 18.08
C LYS A 3 17.62 21.72 16.68
N LYS A 4 17.25 20.51 16.23
CA LYS A 4 17.36 20.14 14.81
C LYS A 4 16.59 21.17 13.98
N PRO A 5 17.11 21.63 12.83
CA PRO A 5 16.35 22.50 11.95
C PRO A 5 15.12 21.74 11.45
N ALA A 6 13.96 22.41 11.45
CA ALA A 6 12.76 21.90 10.81
C ALA A 6 13.09 21.69 9.33
N VAL A 7 13.08 20.42 8.90
CA VAL A 7 13.18 20.07 7.49
C VAL A 7 11.92 20.65 6.85
N GLY A 8 12.08 21.59 5.92
CA GLY A 8 10.96 22.26 5.27
C GLY A 8 9.98 21.24 4.72
N SER A 9 8.73 21.28 5.17
CA SER A 9 7.67 20.50 4.56
C SER A 9 7.44 21.09 3.17
N THR A 10 8.00 20.46 2.14
CA THR A 10 7.63 20.78 0.77
C THR A 10 6.15 20.42 0.63
N THR A 11 5.27 21.42 0.62
CA THR A 11 3.85 21.19 0.37
C THR A 11 3.70 20.92 -1.12
N PHE A 12 3.36 19.69 -1.50
CA PHE A 12 3.11 19.33 -2.89
C PHE A 12 1.72 19.84 -3.32
N ASP A 13 1.66 20.58 -4.42
CA ASP A 13 0.39 20.89 -5.09
C ASP A 13 0.08 19.80 -6.11
N PHE A 14 -0.73 18.83 -5.68
CA PHE A 14 -1.15 17.72 -6.53
C PHE A 14 -2.28 18.09 -7.51
N ARG A 15 -2.87 19.29 -7.41
CA ARG A 15 -3.94 19.72 -8.33
C ARG A 15 -3.38 20.06 -9.72
N SER A 16 -2.08 20.38 -9.80
CA SER A 16 -1.40 20.65 -11.06
C SER A 16 -0.04 19.96 -11.13
N ILE A 17 -0.03 18.65 -11.39
CA ILE A 17 1.21 17.91 -11.64
C ILE A 17 1.81 18.40 -12.96
N ARG A 18 2.95 19.10 -12.84
CA ARG A 18 3.61 19.76 -13.97
C ARG A 18 4.19 18.75 -14.96
N PRO A 19 4.18 19.06 -16.27
CA PRO A 19 4.99 18.32 -17.24
C PRO A 19 6.47 18.65 -17.03
N LEU A 20 7.34 17.63 -17.12
CA LEU A 20 8.79 17.84 -17.08
C LEU A 20 9.31 18.19 -18.47
N LEU A 21 9.86 19.40 -18.62
CA LEU A 21 10.27 19.98 -19.91
C LEU A 21 11.70 20.54 -19.85
N GLY A 22 12.25 20.89 -21.02
CA GLY A 22 13.51 21.61 -21.15
C GLY A 22 14.71 20.97 -20.43
N PHE A 23 15.45 21.79 -19.69
CA PHE A 23 16.66 21.38 -18.99
C PHE A 23 16.39 20.37 -17.87
N GLU A 24 15.28 20.51 -17.14
CA GLU A 24 14.91 19.56 -16.08
C GLU A 24 14.61 18.18 -16.65
N ARG A 25 13.93 18.12 -17.80
CA ARG A 25 13.71 16.87 -18.54
C ARG A 25 15.04 16.23 -18.93
N TRP A 26 15.96 17.00 -19.50
CA TRP A 26 17.28 16.50 -19.89
C TRP A 26 18.07 15.98 -18.68
N MET A 27 18.07 16.72 -17.56
CA MET A 27 18.72 16.33 -16.31
C MET A 27 18.14 15.03 -15.75
N PHE A 28 16.81 14.92 -15.69
CA PHE A 28 16.15 13.71 -15.23
C PHE A 28 16.49 12.52 -16.12
N LEU A 29 16.33 12.64 -17.45
CA LEU A 29 16.62 11.56 -18.39
C LEU A 29 18.09 11.09 -18.31
N THR A 30 19.03 12.02 -18.11
CA THR A 30 20.45 11.70 -17.93
C THR A 30 20.68 10.89 -16.65
N ARG A 31 20.15 11.35 -15.52
CA ARG A 31 20.21 10.62 -14.24
C ARG A 31 19.51 9.27 -14.33
N ASN A 32 18.39 9.23 -15.03
CA ASN A 32 17.60 8.02 -15.25
C ASN A 32 18.41 6.97 -16.00
N ARG A 33 19.12 7.38 -17.05
CA ARG A 33 20.03 6.50 -17.81
C ARG A 33 21.19 5.99 -16.96
N ILE A 34 21.76 6.84 -16.11
CA ILE A 34 22.85 6.46 -15.19
C ILE A 34 22.34 5.49 -14.11
N GLY A 35 21.20 5.79 -13.48
CA GLY A 35 20.58 4.97 -12.46
C GLY A 35 20.29 3.55 -12.95
N ARG A 36 19.77 3.40 -14.18
CA ARG A 36 19.56 2.08 -14.81
C ARG A 36 20.84 1.27 -15.02
N ILE A 37 21.99 1.92 -15.19
CA ILE A 37 23.29 1.24 -15.29
C ILE A 37 23.75 0.81 -13.91
N ILE A 38 23.62 1.69 -12.91
CA ILE A 38 24.09 1.46 -11.53
C ILE A 38 23.26 0.39 -10.82
N SER A 39 21.94 0.36 -11.03
CA SER A 39 21.06 -0.52 -10.28
C SER A 39 21.23 -2.00 -10.63
N HIS A 40 21.93 -2.36 -11.72
CA HIS A 40 21.99 -3.72 -12.29
C HIS A 40 20.62 -4.42 -12.42
N GLN A 41 19.52 -3.70 -12.22
CA GLN A 41 18.18 -4.23 -12.27
C GLN A 41 17.83 -4.34 -13.74
N GLN A 42 17.71 -5.58 -14.19
CA GLN A 42 16.81 -5.90 -15.30
C GLN A 42 15.53 -5.12 -15.04
N ASN A 43 15.02 -4.41 -16.05
CA ASN A 43 13.64 -3.95 -16.02
C ASN A 43 12.81 -5.14 -15.51
N LEU A 44 12.31 -5.09 -14.29
CA LEU A 44 11.27 -5.99 -13.86
C LEU A 44 10.00 -5.23 -14.24
N PRO A 45 9.41 -5.43 -15.43
CA PRO A 45 8.06 -4.96 -15.69
C PRO A 45 7.13 -5.77 -14.79
N ILE A 46 7.09 -5.39 -13.52
CA ILE A 46 6.14 -5.89 -12.56
C ILE A 46 4.90 -5.04 -12.80
N TYR A 47 3.83 -5.68 -13.29
CA TYR A 47 2.49 -5.12 -13.30
C TYR A 47 2.36 -3.67 -13.85
N GLY A 48 2.99 -3.37 -14.99
CA GLY A 48 2.75 -2.09 -15.70
C GLY A 48 3.43 -0.86 -15.12
N PHE A 49 4.42 -1.02 -14.22
CA PHE A 49 5.31 0.06 -13.77
C PHE A 49 6.79 -0.32 -13.81
N HIS A 50 7.63 0.71 -13.68
CA HIS A 50 9.07 0.64 -13.55
C HIS A 50 9.48 1.37 -12.27
N ALA A 51 10.38 0.75 -11.51
CA ALA A 51 10.92 1.35 -10.30
C ALA A 51 12.39 0.99 -10.13
N TYR A 52 13.23 1.96 -9.78
CA TYR A 52 14.64 1.72 -9.49
C TYR A 52 15.31 2.90 -8.79
N ARG A 53 16.48 2.60 -8.21
CA ARG A 53 17.39 3.57 -7.62
C ARG A 53 18.00 4.47 -8.70
N LEU A 54 17.81 5.79 -8.58
CA LEU A 54 18.45 6.79 -9.45
C LEU A 54 19.91 7.03 -9.06
N ASP A 55 20.19 7.06 -7.75
CA ASP A 55 21.51 7.23 -7.15
C ASP A 55 21.51 6.84 -5.67
N SER A 56 22.55 7.21 -4.92
CA SER A 56 22.69 6.82 -3.53
C SER A 56 21.51 7.23 -2.62
N ALA A 57 20.76 8.28 -2.97
CA ALA A 57 19.74 8.89 -2.12
C ALA A 57 18.33 8.92 -2.73
N ARG A 58 18.16 8.54 -4.00
CA ARG A 58 16.90 8.73 -4.74
C ARG A 58 16.41 7.48 -5.42
N PHE A 59 15.09 7.31 -5.37
CA PHE A 59 14.33 6.25 -6.03
C PHE A 59 13.29 6.88 -6.94
N VAL A 60 13.01 6.26 -8.09
CA VAL A 60 11.95 6.69 -8.99
C VAL A 60 11.00 5.54 -9.29
N LYS A 61 9.70 5.85 -9.32
CA LYS A 61 8.62 4.97 -9.78
C LYS A 61 7.83 5.68 -10.88
N PHE A 62 7.58 4.99 -11.99
CA PHE A 62 6.81 5.51 -13.11
C PHE A 62 6.21 4.38 -13.95
N GLY A 63 5.07 4.62 -14.60
CA GLY A 63 4.43 3.59 -15.41
C GLY A 63 2.96 3.86 -15.66
N ALA A 64 2.33 2.98 -16.45
CA ALA A 64 0.92 3.10 -16.80
C ALA A 64 0.01 2.97 -15.56
N ARG A 65 0.44 2.20 -14.55
CA ARG A 65 -0.29 2.03 -13.28
C ARG A 65 0.12 3.02 -12.18
N VAL A 66 1.15 3.84 -12.40
CA VAL A 66 1.59 4.81 -11.38
C VAL A 66 0.65 6.01 -11.39
N ARG A 67 -0.05 6.22 -10.27
CA ARG A 67 -1.05 7.27 -10.11
C ARG A 67 -0.58 8.34 -9.11
N PRO A 68 -1.00 9.59 -9.30
CA PRO A 68 -0.78 10.66 -8.32
C PRO A 68 -1.23 10.32 -6.90
N THR A 69 -2.25 9.48 -6.76
CA THR A 69 -2.83 9.05 -5.49
C THR A 69 -1.82 8.40 -4.56
N GLU A 70 -0.81 7.69 -5.09
CA GLU A 70 0.28 7.12 -4.28
C GLU A 70 1.08 8.22 -3.57
N ALA A 71 1.52 9.25 -4.30
CA ALA A 71 2.24 10.36 -3.70
C ALA A 71 1.35 11.22 -2.79
N GLN A 72 0.08 11.42 -3.14
CA GLN A 72 -0.88 12.12 -2.28
C GLN A 72 -1.08 11.39 -0.95
N ALA A 73 -1.20 10.06 -0.98
CA ALA A 73 -1.34 9.25 0.22
C ALA A 73 -0.08 9.33 1.10
N MET A 74 1.11 9.20 0.51
CA MET A 74 2.37 9.35 1.25
C MET A 74 2.50 10.73 1.91
N ASP A 75 2.19 11.81 1.18
CA ASP A 75 2.20 13.17 1.72
C ASP A 75 1.17 13.35 2.85
N TYR A 76 -0.03 12.80 2.68
CA TYR A 76 -1.08 12.82 3.69
C TYR A 76 -0.67 12.07 4.96
N VAL A 77 -0.17 10.85 4.84
CA VAL A 77 0.29 10.01 5.95
C VAL A 77 1.44 10.68 6.70
N ALA A 78 2.43 11.23 5.99
CA ALA A 78 3.57 11.92 6.59
C ALA A 78 3.15 13.16 7.40
N LYS A 79 2.06 13.82 7.02
CA LYS A 79 1.56 15.04 7.69
C LYS A 79 0.68 14.74 8.90
N HIS A 80 -0.05 13.61 8.90
CA HIS A 80 -1.09 13.33 9.90
C HIS A 80 -0.73 12.20 10.86
N THR A 81 0.40 11.53 10.66
CA THR A 81 0.84 10.40 11.50
C THR A 81 2.33 10.47 11.78
N THR A 82 2.81 9.58 12.65
CA THR A 82 4.25 9.35 12.87
C THR A 82 4.80 8.22 11.99
N ILE A 83 4.02 7.72 11.04
CA ILE A 83 4.43 6.59 10.20
C ILE A 83 5.59 7.03 9.32
N PRO A 84 6.73 6.34 9.37
CA PRO A 84 7.83 6.65 8.47
C PRO A 84 7.44 6.21 7.05
N VAL A 85 7.43 7.15 6.12
CA VAL A 85 7.26 6.91 4.69
C VAL A 85 8.44 7.56 3.94
N PRO A 86 8.84 7.06 2.76
CA PRO A 86 9.87 7.71 1.97
C PRO A 86 9.52 9.17 1.69
N ARG A 87 10.47 10.07 1.91
CA ARG A 87 10.22 11.49 1.65
C ARG A 87 10.05 11.74 0.16
N LEU A 88 8.92 12.32 -0.24
CA LEU A 88 8.69 12.76 -1.60
C LEU A 88 9.66 13.89 -1.97
N LEU A 89 10.26 13.78 -3.16
CA LEU A 89 11.22 14.74 -3.69
C LEU A 89 10.66 15.52 -4.89
N ASP A 90 9.97 14.82 -5.79
CA ASP A 90 9.32 15.43 -6.94
C ASP A 90 8.19 14.52 -7.47
N VAL A 91 7.16 15.12 -8.05
CA VAL A 91 6.08 14.41 -8.75
C VAL A 91 5.75 15.18 -10.01
N PHE A 92 5.90 14.54 -11.17
CA PHE A 92 5.73 15.20 -12.47
C PHE A 92 5.21 14.23 -13.53
N LYS A 93 4.72 14.79 -14.64
CA LYS A 93 4.39 14.01 -15.83
C LYS A 93 5.54 14.04 -16.84
N LEU A 94 5.95 12.88 -17.32
CA LEU A 94 6.89 12.75 -18.44
C LEU A 94 6.24 11.89 -19.52
N ASN A 95 6.03 12.48 -20.70
CA ASN A 95 5.34 11.86 -21.84
C ASN A 95 3.94 11.30 -21.45
N GLY A 96 3.21 12.02 -20.60
CA GLY A 96 1.87 11.61 -20.13
C GLY A 96 1.87 10.68 -18.91
N THR A 97 3.01 10.07 -18.56
CA THR A 97 3.14 9.15 -17.43
C THR A 97 3.53 9.86 -16.14
N THR A 98 2.87 9.50 -15.03
CA THR A 98 3.25 9.98 -13.69
C THR A 98 4.60 9.40 -13.28
N ASN A 99 5.49 10.25 -12.79
CA ASN A 99 6.76 9.88 -12.19
C ASN A 99 6.78 10.39 -10.75
N ILE A 100 7.08 9.51 -9.82
CA ILE A 100 7.23 9.81 -8.40
C ILE A 100 8.71 9.61 -8.07
N VAL A 101 9.37 10.69 -7.66
CA VAL A 101 10.75 10.65 -7.17
C VAL A 101 10.71 10.82 -5.67
N GLN A 102 11.30 9.87 -4.95
CA GLN A 102 11.31 9.83 -3.50
C GLN A 102 12.70 9.50 -2.96
N GLU A 103 12.87 9.65 -1.66
CA GLU A 103 14.06 9.20 -0.93
C GLU A 103 14.25 7.68 -1.11
N PHE A 104 15.49 7.28 -1.42
CA PHE A 104 15.89 5.89 -1.33
C PHE A 104 16.34 5.59 0.09
N ILE A 105 15.64 4.68 0.77
CA ILE A 105 15.96 4.23 2.11
C ILE A 105 16.76 2.93 1.98
N ASP A 106 18.03 2.98 2.35
CA ASP A 106 18.95 1.84 2.27
C ASP A 106 18.76 0.89 3.45
N CYS A 107 17.61 0.21 3.46
CA CYS A 107 17.21 -0.79 4.43
C CYS A 107 16.57 -1.98 3.70
N PRO A 108 16.80 -3.22 4.15
CA PRO A 108 16.15 -4.38 3.56
C PRO A 108 14.65 -4.38 3.85
N VAL A 109 13.88 -5.04 2.96
CA VAL A 109 12.48 -5.36 3.24
C VAL A 109 12.40 -6.35 4.39
N LEU A 110 11.39 -6.18 5.24
CA LEU A 110 11.18 -6.97 6.45
C LEU A 110 11.02 -8.45 6.09
N GLN A 111 10.39 -8.76 4.96
CA GLN A 111 10.23 -10.14 4.47
C GLN A 111 11.55 -10.91 4.37
N ASP A 112 12.62 -10.26 3.92
CA ASP A 112 13.91 -10.92 3.70
C ASP A 112 14.66 -11.16 5.02
N VAL A 113 14.53 -10.24 5.98
CA VAL A 113 15.24 -10.31 7.26
C VAL A 113 14.43 -10.94 8.37
N TRP A 114 13.11 -11.07 8.22
CA TRP A 114 12.20 -11.63 9.24
C TRP A 114 12.65 -12.99 9.82
N PRO A 115 13.14 -13.95 9.01
CA PRO A 115 13.60 -15.23 9.53
C PRO A 115 14.80 -15.11 10.47
N GLN A 116 15.57 -14.03 10.36
CA GLN A 116 16.83 -13.78 11.06
C GLN A 116 16.63 -12.94 12.33
N LEU A 117 15.49 -12.25 12.46
CA LEU A 117 15.16 -11.47 13.66
C LEU A 117 14.93 -12.39 14.86
N CYS A 118 15.39 -11.97 16.04
CA CYS A 118 15.02 -12.62 17.29
C CYS A 118 13.57 -12.28 17.67
N ASP A 119 13.00 -13.06 18.60
CA ASP A 119 11.59 -12.91 18.97
C ASP A 119 11.28 -11.55 19.60
N ASP A 120 12.22 -10.97 20.35
CA ASP A 120 12.08 -9.62 20.90
C ASP A 120 11.98 -8.57 19.79
N ASP A 121 12.83 -8.65 18.75
CA ASP A 121 12.82 -7.70 17.64
C ASP A 121 11.55 -7.87 16.78
N ARG A 122 11.09 -9.11 16.56
CA ARG A 122 9.81 -9.40 15.89
C ARG A 122 8.62 -8.81 16.65
N LEU A 123 8.59 -8.99 17.97
CA LEU A 123 7.51 -8.46 18.80
C LEU A 123 7.55 -6.93 18.86
N CYS A 124 8.75 -6.33 18.95
CA CYS A 124 8.90 -4.87 18.87
C CYS A 124 8.42 -4.32 17.53
N CYS A 125 8.79 -4.97 16.42
CA CYS A 125 8.31 -4.62 15.10
C CYS A 125 6.78 -4.67 15.00
N MET A 126 6.13 -5.72 15.53
CA MET A 126 4.67 -5.84 15.46
C MET A 126 3.95 -4.82 16.34
N LYS A 127 4.49 -4.50 17.52
CA LYS A 127 3.96 -3.44 18.38
C LYS A 127 4.08 -2.06 17.72
N GLU A 128 5.21 -1.77 17.09
CA GLU A 128 5.42 -0.53 16.34
C GLU A 128 4.45 -0.44 15.16
N LEU A 129 4.30 -1.52 14.38
CA LEU A 129 3.34 -1.60 13.29
C LEU A 129 1.89 -1.40 13.78
N LYS A 130 1.52 -2.02 14.91
CA LYS A 130 0.19 -1.83 15.51
C LYS A 130 -0.05 -0.36 15.83
N GLY A 131 0.91 0.31 16.46
CA GLY A 131 0.82 1.73 16.76
C GLY A 131 0.67 2.60 15.51
N TYR A 132 1.22 2.19 14.36
CA TYR A 132 1.01 2.86 13.08
C TYR A 132 -0.39 2.61 12.49
N LEU A 133 -0.87 1.37 12.50
CA LEU A 133 -2.22 1.06 12.02
C LEU A 133 -3.30 1.71 12.88
N ASP A 134 -3.10 1.75 14.21
CA ASP A 134 -3.99 2.47 15.12
C ASP A 134 -4.07 3.96 14.73
N GLN A 135 -2.95 4.59 14.39
CA GLN A 135 -2.95 5.99 13.92
C GLN A 135 -3.73 6.17 12.61
N LEU A 136 -3.53 5.30 11.61
CA LEU A 136 -4.30 5.36 10.35
C LEU A 136 -5.81 5.30 10.60
N ARG A 137 -6.22 4.45 11.55
CA ARG A 137 -7.62 4.27 11.95
C ARG A 137 -8.22 5.45 12.71
N THR A 138 -7.40 6.39 13.18
CA THR A 138 -7.88 7.66 13.77
C THR A 138 -8.11 8.77 12.74
N LEU A 139 -7.63 8.60 11.51
CA LEU A 139 -7.81 9.60 10.45
C LEU A 139 -9.29 9.60 10.03
N LEU A 140 -9.88 10.80 9.97
CA LEU A 140 -11.30 10.97 9.64
C LEU A 140 -11.50 10.91 8.12
N PRO A 141 -12.35 10.02 7.61
CA PRO A 141 -12.64 9.98 6.19
C PRO A 141 -13.44 11.23 5.77
N PRO A 142 -13.29 11.70 4.52
CA PRO A 142 -14.14 12.76 3.96
C PRO A 142 -15.62 12.39 3.94
N ASP A 143 -15.90 11.09 3.77
CA ASP A 143 -17.23 10.50 3.77
C ASP A 143 -17.15 9.16 4.54
N PRO A 144 -17.96 8.96 5.61
CA PRO A 144 -17.89 7.78 6.45
C PRO A 144 -18.37 6.50 5.77
N ASP A 145 -19.14 6.59 4.68
CA ASP A 145 -19.74 5.43 4.01
C ASP A 145 -18.99 5.05 2.71
N ALA A 146 -18.28 6.01 2.11
CA ALA A 146 -17.63 5.83 0.82
C ALA A 146 -16.32 5.02 0.89
N VAL A 147 -16.11 4.20 -0.14
CA VAL A 147 -14.85 3.49 -0.40
C VAL A 147 -14.15 4.14 -1.59
N GLN A 148 -13.02 4.81 -1.34
CA GLN A 148 -12.38 5.69 -2.32
C GLN A 148 -10.91 5.96 -2.02
N ALA A 149 -10.15 6.36 -3.03
CA ALA A 149 -8.78 6.83 -2.88
C ALA A 149 -8.74 8.20 -2.16
N ILE A 150 -7.53 8.66 -1.82
CA ILE A 150 -7.31 9.92 -1.09
C ILE A 150 -7.87 11.17 -1.81
N ASP A 151 -7.96 11.16 -3.13
CA ASP A 151 -8.55 12.24 -3.95
C ASP A 151 -10.03 12.05 -4.28
N GLY A 152 -10.67 11.02 -3.72
CA GLY A 152 -12.07 10.65 -3.99
C GLY A 152 -12.28 9.85 -5.28
N SER A 153 -11.21 9.52 -6.01
CA SER A 153 -11.30 8.60 -7.15
C SER A 153 -11.30 7.14 -6.73
N GLY A 154 -11.34 6.20 -7.68
CA GLY A 154 -11.25 4.77 -7.38
C GLY A 154 -9.89 4.37 -6.81
N CYS A 155 -9.88 3.36 -5.94
CA CYS A 155 -8.66 2.76 -5.38
C CYS A 155 -7.95 1.89 -6.43
N GLN A 156 -6.73 1.41 -6.11
CA GLN A 156 -6.06 0.37 -6.90
C GLN A 156 -6.11 -0.98 -6.19
N ASP A 157 -6.15 -2.05 -6.97
CA ASP A 157 -6.00 -3.44 -6.52
C ASP A 157 -5.20 -4.21 -7.57
N LEU A 158 -3.98 -4.58 -7.21
CA LEU A 158 -3.02 -5.19 -8.13
C LEU A 158 -3.43 -6.59 -8.61
N ARG A 159 -4.42 -7.23 -7.96
CA ARG A 159 -4.98 -8.52 -8.41
C ARG A 159 -5.80 -8.38 -9.68
N LEU A 160 -6.30 -7.18 -10.00
CA LEU A 160 -7.16 -6.97 -11.16
C LEU A 160 -6.34 -6.94 -12.46
N LYS A 161 -6.77 -7.75 -13.43
CA LYS A 161 -6.11 -7.90 -14.75
C LYS A 161 -6.24 -6.66 -15.65
N SER A 162 -7.17 -5.75 -15.37
CA SER A 162 -7.41 -4.51 -16.14
C SER A 162 -6.37 -3.41 -15.81
N ASP A 163 -6.77 -2.13 -15.85
CA ASP A 163 -6.01 -0.98 -15.35
C ASP A 163 -5.74 -1.01 -13.84
N GLY A 164 -6.30 -1.99 -13.12
CA GLY A 164 -6.07 -2.16 -11.68
C GLY A 164 -6.92 -1.26 -10.80
N VAL A 165 -7.90 -0.54 -11.37
CA VAL A 165 -8.70 0.47 -10.66
C VAL A 165 -10.12 -0.06 -10.39
N TRP A 166 -10.65 0.27 -9.22
CA TRP A 166 -11.98 -0.10 -8.74
C TRP A 166 -12.60 1.06 -7.98
N GLY A 167 -13.93 1.15 -8.04
CA GLY A 167 -14.67 2.24 -7.42
C GLY A 167 -14.45 3.60 -8.10
N PRO A 168 -14.72 4.73 -7.40
CA PRO A 168 -15.13 4.79 -6.01
C PRO A 168 -16.53 4.18 -5.79
N PHE A 169 -16.85 3.81 -4.55
CA PHE A 169 -18.16 3.31 -4.17
C PHE A 169 -18.77 4.22 -3.11
N ALA A 170 -20.06 4.52 -3.22
CA ALA A 170 -20.73 5.41 -2.26
C ALA A 170 -21.00 4.71 -0.91
N THR A 171 -21.04 3.38 -0.90
CA THR A 171 -21.29 2.58 0.30
C THR A 171 -20.43 1.32 0.33
N HIS A 172 -20.24 0.76 1.53
CA HIS A 172 -19.64 -0.58 1.69
C HIS A 172 -20.45 -1.67 0.98
N HIS A 173 -21.76 -1.50 0.82
CA HIS A 173 -22.60 -2.46 0.12
C HIS A 173 -22.28 -2.50 -1.39
N GLU A 174 -22.23 -1.35 -2.04
CA GLU A 174 -21.80 -1.26 -3.46
C GLU A 174 -20.42 -1.86 -3.65
N PHE A 175 -19.53 -1.56 -2.70
CA PHE A 175 -18.20 -2.12 -2.67
C PHE A 175 -18.20 -3.66 -2.65
N GLN A 176 -18.97 -4.30 -1.76
CA GLN A 176 -19.13 -5.75 -1.70
C GLN A 176 -19.74 -6.37 -2.96
N VAL A 177 -20.75 -5.71 -3.54
CA VAL A 177 -21.38 -6.16 -4.79
C VAL A 177 -20.34 -6.23 -5.90
N TYR A 178 -19.51 -5.17 -6.05
CA TYR A 178 -18.42 -5.17 -7.02
C TYR A 178 -17.42 -6.30 -6.79
N ARG A 179 -17.12 -6.61 -5.53
CA ARG A 179 -16.22 -7.72 -5.17
C ARG A 179 -16.74 -9.10 -5.53
N GLY A 180 -17.99 -9.21 -5.98
CA GLY A 180 -18.57 -10.46 -6.41
C GLY A 180 -19.13 -11.27 -5.25
N TYR A 181 -19.48 -10.63 -4.12
CA TYR A 181 -20.09 -11.33 -2.98
C TYR A 181 -21.37 -12.06 -3.41
N GLU A 182 -22.20 -11.42 -4.24
CA GLU A 182 -23.42 -12.03 -4.80
C GLU A 182 -23.14 -13.13 -5.83
N PHE A 183 -22.03 -13.02 -6.57
CA PHE A 183 -21.62 -14.04 -7.52
C PHE A 183 -21.15 -15.29 -6.78
N ILE A 184 -20.22 -15.14 -5.83
CA ILE A 184 -19.69 -16.23 -5.01
C ILE A 184 -20.80 -16.92 -4.22
N ARG A 185 -21.77 -16.16 -3.70
CA ARG A 185 -22.95 -16.72 -3.02
C ARG A 185 -23.74 -17.71 -3.88
N LYS A 186 -23.76 -17.51 -5.20
CA LYS A 186 -24.52 -18.31 -6.18
C LYS A 186 -23.67 -19.30 -6.97
N ALA A 187 -22.37 -19.36 -6.68
CA ALA A 187 -21.39 -20.18 -7.40
C ALA A 187 -20.83 -21.31 -6.48
N PRO A 188 -21.63 -22.35 -6.19
CA PRO A 188 -21.22 -23.44 -5.30
C PRO A 188 -19.97 -24.21 -5.76
N GLU A 189 -19.60 -24.09 -7.03
CA GLU A 189 -18.37 -24.62 -7.61
C GLU A 189 -17.09 -23.91 -7.14
N ILE A 190 -17.21 -22.69 -6.58
CA ILE A 190 -16.08 -21.96 -6.00
C ILE A 190 -15.78 -22.49 -4.60
N SER A 191 -16.81 -22.63 -3.76
CA SER A 191 -16.73 -23.33 -2.48
C SER A 191 -18.10 -23.77 -1.97
N GLN A 192 -18.17 -24.97 -1.40
CA GLN A 192 -19.39 -25.51 -0.77
C GLN A 192 -19.80 -24.70 0.47
N ASP A 193 -18.84 -24.06 1.16
CA ASP A 193 -19.07 -23.27 2.38
C ASP A 193 -19.21 -21.75 2.11
N ALA A 194 -19.28 -21.33 0.83
CA ALA A 194 -19.33 -19.92 0.45
C ALA A 194 -20.53 -19.17 1.07
N SER A 195 -21.71 -19.78 1.01
CA SER A 195 -22.93 -19.21 1.60
C SER A 195 -22.81 -19.07 3.13
N GLU A 196 -22.20 -20.04 3.80
CA GLU A 196 -22.02 -20.01 5.26
C GLU A 196 -21.05 -18.90 5.68
N ARG A 197 -19.93 -18.74 4.97
CA ARG A 197 -18.96 -17.67 5.23
C ARG A 197 -19.54 -16.28 5.01
N LEU A 198 -20.26 -16.09 3.90
CA LEU A 198 -20.93 -14.82 3.60
C LEU A 198 -22.03 -14.49 4.63
N ALA A 199 -22.75 -15.50 5.14
CA ALA A 199 -23.76 -15.30 6.17
C ALA A 199 -23.19 -14.74 7.48
N LYS A 200 -21.93 -15.05 7.83
CA LYS A 200 -21.29 -14.55 9.07
C LYS A 200 -21.04 -13.05 9.06
N ILE A 201 -20.91 -12.45 7.88
CA ILE A 201 -20.65 -11.02 7.69
C ILE A 201 -21.88 -10.25 7.17
N GLN A 202 -23.00 -10.95 6.94
CA GLN A 202 -24.21 -10.34 6.44
C GLN A 202 -24.75 -9.28 7.42
N GLY A 203 -25.01 -8.08 6.90
CA GLY A 203 -25.54 -6.96 7.70
C GLY A 203 -24.54 -6.34 8.66
N ARG A 204 -23.25 -6.74 8.62
CA ARG A 204 -22.20 -6.01 9.35
C ARG A 204 -22.05 -4.61 8.77
N MET A 205 -21.82 -3.67 9.69
CA MET A 205 -21.45 -2.30 9.38
C MET A 205 -19.99 -2.15 9.78
N TRP A 206 -19.15 -1.67 8.88
CA TRP A 206 -17.75 -1.37 9.16
C TRP A 206 -17.55 0.13 9.22
N ARG A 207 -16.51 0.55 9.94
CA ARG A 207 -16.01 1.92 9.80
C ARG A 207 -15.17 2.04 8.54
N THR A 208 -15.28 3.18 7.87
CA THR A 208 -14.31 3.60 6.85
C THR A 208 -13.10 4.21 7.54
N VAL A 209 -11.91 3.69 7.24
CA VAL A 209 -10.62 4.14 7.79
C VAL A 209 -9.61 4.31 6.67
N PHE A 210 -8.55 5.10 6.91
CA PHE A 210 -7.43 5.11 5.96
C PHE A 210 -6.67 3.78 6.09
N SER A 211 -6.39 3.14 4.97
CA SER A 211 -5.72 1.83 4.91
C SER A 211 -4.59 1.85 3.90
N HIS A 212 -3.55 1.05 4.15
CA HIS A 212 -2.44 0.86 3.22
C HIS A 212 -2.91 0.20 1.92
N GLY A 213 -3.86 -0.73 2.01
CA GLY A 213 -4.46 -1.41 0.85
C GLY A 213 -3.67 -2.61 0.35
N ASP A 214 -2.37 -2.65 0.64
CA ASP A 214 -1.46 -3.75 0.27
C ASP A 214 -0.46 -4.05 1.40
N LEU A 215 -0.94 -4.11 2.65
CA LEU A 215 -0.04 -4.27 3.79
C LEU A 215 0.60 -5.68 3.80
N GLY A 216 1.91 -5.76 4.00
CA GLY A 216 2.63 -7.01 4.19
C GLY A 216 4.12 -6.79 4.47
N PRO A 217 4.88 -7.84 4.84
CA PRO A 217 6.30 -7.71 5.17
C PRO A 217 7.18 -7.29 3.98
N HIS A 218 6.71 -7.44 2.73
CA HIS A 218 7.38 -6.93 1.53
C HIS A 218 7.33 -5.39 1.42
N ASN A 219 6.35 -4.75 2.06
CA ASN A 219 6.13 -3.31 2.03
C ASN A 219 6.61 -2.59 3.30
N ILE A 220 7.39 -3.27 4.14
CA ILE A 220 7.97 -2.71 5.37
C ILE A 220 9.49 -2.78 5.25
N LEU A 221 10.17 -1.66 5.45
CA LEU A 221 11.64 -1.61 5.53
C LEU A 221 12.10 -1.69 6.98
N TRP A 222 13.14 -2.47 7.26
CA TRP A 222 13.68 -2.69 8.61
C TRP A 222 15.06 -2.06 8.80
N ASP A 223 15.22 -1.22 9.83
CA ASP A 223 16.52 -0.68 10.22
C ASP A 223 17.17 -1.60 11.26
N GLU A 224 18.07 -2.48 10.82
CA GLU A 224 18.78 -3.43 11.70
C GLU A 224 19.58 -2.74 12.81
N LYS A 225 20.11 -1.54 12.55
CA LYS A 225 20.94 -0.81 13.53
C LYS A 225 20.07 -0.19 14.63
N LYS A 226 18.91 0.33 14.24
CA LYS A 226 17.96 0.95 15.18
C LYS A 226 16.92 -0.03 15.73
N LYS A 227 16.87 -1.26 15.21
CA LYS A 227 15.89 -2.31 15.56
C LYS A 227 14.44 -1.80 15.50
N ARG A 228 14.10 -1.16 14.39
CA ARG A 228 12.76 -0.56 14.19
C ARG A 228 12.39 -0.49 12.72
N ILE A 229 11.11 -0.24 12.46
CA ILE A 229 10.61 0.04 11.11
C ILE A 229 11.27 1.32 10.59
N ALA A 230 11.96 1.20 9.45
CA ALA A 230 12.61 2.30 8.75
C ALA A 230 11.61 3.09 7.91
N ALA A 231 10.69 2.40 7.23
CA ALA A 231 9.58 2.98 6.47
C ALA A 231 8.52 1.92 6.10
N ILE A 232 7.30 2.39 5.81
CA ILE A 232 6.26 1.65 5.08
C ILE A 232 6.19 2.23 3.65
N ILE A 233 6.24 1.37 2.64
CA ILE A 233 6.37 1.73 1.22
C ILE A 233 5.22 1.18 0.37
N ASP A 234 5.13 1.59 -0.90
CA ASP A 234 4.13 1.13 -1.87
C ASP A 234 2.66 1.42 -1.49
N TRP A 235 2.36 2.70 -1.28
CA TRP A 235 1.02 3.21 -0.92
C TRP A 235 0.05 3.30 -2.10
N GLU A 236 0.30 2.62 -3.21
CA GLU A 236 -0.47 2.77 -4.45
C GLU A 236 -1.90 2.22 -4.38
N CYS A 237 -2.12 1.25 -3.48
CA CYS A 237 -3.43 0.65 -3.19
C CYS A 237 -4.16 1.34 -2.02
N SER A 238 -3.57 2.39 -1.43
CA SER A 238 -4.12 3.03 -0.24
C SER A 238 -5.39 3.83 -0.54
N GLY A 239 -6.21 3.97 0.49
CA GLY A 239 -7.46 4.71 0.41
C GLY A 239 -8.28 4.64 1.69
N TRP A 240 -9.48 5.20 1.62
CA TRP A 240 -10.53 5.08 2.61
C TRP A 240 -11.28 3.77 2.34
N LEU A 241 -11.04 2.77 3.18
CA LEU A 241 -11.49 1.38 3.00
C LEU A 241 -12.15 0.88 4.29
N PRO A 242 -12.94 -0.22 4.24
CA PRO A 242 -13.46 -0.85 5.45
C PRO A 242 -12.34 -1.26 6.43
N GLU A 243 -12.56 -1.11 7.73
CA GLU A 243 -11.54 -1.31 8.78
C GLU A 243 -10.86 -2.70 8.85
N TYR A 244 -11.48 -3.71 8.24
CA TYR A 244 -10.92 -5.06 8.11
C TYR A 244 -9.88 -5.20 6.99
N TRP A 245 -9.76 -4.21 6.11
CA TRP A 245 -9.08 -4.34 4.83
C TRP A 245 -7.61 -4.71 4.97
N ASP A 246 -6.82 -3.92 5.71
CA ASP A 246 -5.39 -4.18 5.91
C ASP A 246 -5.13 -5.50 6.64
N TYR A 247 -6.03 -5.95 7.53
CA TYR A 247 -5.92 -7.26 8.16
C TYR A 247 -6.06 -8.39 7.14
N CYS A 248 -7.04 -8.28 6.23
CA CYS A 248 -7.25 -9.29 5.20
C CYS A 248 -6.10 -9.32 4.18
N ARG A 249 -5.62 -8.15 3.75
CA ARG A 249 -4.51 -8.05 2.80
C ARG A 249 -3.20 -8.58 3.39
N ALA A 250 -2.90 -8.26 4.65
CA ALA A 250 -1.78 -8.84 5.37
C ALA A 250 -1.85 -10.38 5.38
N GLY A 251 -3.05 -10.95 5.59
CA GLY A 251 -3.26 -12.39 5.57
C GLY A 251 -3.07 -13.03 4.21
N THR A 252 -3.57 -12.40 3.13
CA THR A 252 -3.49 -12.96 1.77
C THR A 252 -2.04 -13.23 1.35
N PHE A 253 -1.11 -12.30 1.60
CA PHE A 253 0.30 -12.48 1.21
C PHE A 253 1.13 -13.23 2.25
N ALA A 254 0.99 -12.87 3.53
CA ALA A 254 1.91 -13.35 4.55
C ALA A 254 1.63 -14.80 4.96
N LYS A 255 0.39 -15.30 4.85
CA LYS A 255 0.05 -16.67 5.25
C LYS A 255 0.86 -17.73 4.49
N LEU A 256 1.24 -17.47 3.24
CA LEU A 256 2.08 -18.37 2.44
C LEU A 256 3.53 -17.88 2.34
N GLY A 257 3.75 -16.57 2.17
CA GLY A 257 5.09 -16.01 1.96
C GLY A 257 5.90 -15.79 3.24
N CYS A 258 5.24 -15.60 4.38
CA CYS A 258 5.89 -15.34 5.67
C CYS A 258 5.01 -15.80 6.87
N PRO A 259 4.79 -17.12 7.07
CA PRO A 259 3.79 -17.62 8.00
C PRO A 259 3.98 -17.17 9.46
N SER A 260 5.22 -17.15 9.94
CA SER A 260 5.52 -16.70 11.32
C SER A 260 5.28 -15.21 11.54
N TRP A 261 5.40 -14.39 10.48
CA TRP A 261 4.99 -12.99 10.53
C TRP A 261 3.47 -12.88 10.65
N TRP A 262 2.73 -13.65 9.84
CA TRP A 262 1.27 -13.67 9.90
C TRP A 262 0.74 -14.14 11.25
N GLU A 263 1.34 -15.19 11.82
CA GLU A 263 0.97 -15.69 13.14
C GLU A 263 1.09 -14.62 14.22
N LEU A 264 2.23 -13.90 14.24
CA LEU A 264 2.44 -12.84 15.22
C LEU A 264 1.56 -11.61 14.94
N PHE A 265 1.37 -11.24 13.68
CA PHE A 265 0.44 -10.19 13.27
C PHE A 265 -0.99 -10.50 13.76
N ASN A 266 -1.46 -11.72 13.54
CA ASN A 266 -2.79 -12.18 13.96
C ASN A 266 -2.96 -12.24 15.49
N GLN A 267 -1.87 -12.35 16.25
CA GLN A 267 -1.91 -12.29 17.72
C GLN A 267 -1.94 -10.86 18.27
N VAL A 268 -1.32 -9.90 17.57
CA VAL A 268 -1.10 -8.53 18.07
C VAL A 268 -2.14 -7.54 17.56
N MET A 269 -2.62 -7.72 16.33
CA MET A 269 -3.55 -6.81 15.67
C MET A 269 -5.00 -7.10 16.06
N GLU A 270 -5.88 -6.14 15.81
CA GLU A 270 -7.32 -6.41 15.79
C GLU A 270 -7.65 -7.34 14.62
N THR A 271 -8.43 -8.39 14.89
CA THR A 271 -8.65 -9.49 13.96
C THR A 271 -10.04 -9.45 13.34
N TYR A 272 -10.13 -9.81 12.05
CA TYR A 272 -11.37 -9.89 11.29
C TYR A 272 -11.47 -11.26 10.59
N PRO A 273 -11.59 -12.37 11.36
CA PRO A 273 -11.46 -13.72 10.83
C PRO A 273 -12.57 -14.10 9.85
N ASP A 274 -13.79 -13.59 10.05
CA ASP A 274 -14.92 -13.88 9.16
C ASP A 274 -14.77 -13.14 7.83
N GLU A 275 -14.44 -11.84 7.87
CA GLU A 275 -14.13 -11.04 6.68
C GLU A 275 -12.94 -11.65 5.91
N PHE A 276 -11.87 -12.01 6.61
CA PHE A 276 -10.72 -12.66 5.98
C PHE A 276 -11.12 -13.98 5.32
N SER A 277 -11.98 -14.77 5.97
CA SER A 277 -12.46 -16.04 5.40
C SER A 277 -13.24 -15.86 4.10
N VAL A 278 -13.94 -14.72 3.93
CA VAL A 278 -14.65 -14.34 2.71
C VAL A 278 -13.67 -13.79 1.68
N GLU A 279 -12.75 -12.93 2.07
CA GLU A 279 -11.72 -12.38 1.17
C GLU A 279 -10.86 -13.49 0.54
N GLN A 280 -10.60 -14.59 1.26
CA GLN A 280 -9.94 -15.77 0.70
C GLN A 280 -10.75 -16.45 -0.42
N LEU A 281 -12.09 -16.46 -0.35
CA LEU A 281 -12.92 -16.96 -1.46
C LEU A 281 -12.85 -16.03 -2.67
N ILE A 282 -12.82 -14.73 -2.40
CA ILE A 282 -12.74 -13.68 -3.40
C ILE A 282 -11.40 -13.74 -4.14
N ASP A 283 -10.30 -13.99 -3.42
CA ASP A 283 -8.98 -14.24 -4.01
C ASP A 283 -9.03 -15.41 -5.01
N ILE A 284 -9.61 -16.57 -4.62
CA ILE A 284 -9.78 -17.73 -5.52
C ILE A 284 -10.59 -17.37 -6.76
N HIS A 285 -11.62 -16.53 -6.61
CA HIS A 285 -12.41 -16.07 -7.74
C HIS A 285 -11.60 -15.21 -8.72
N PHE A 286 -10.85 -14.21 -8.22
CA PHE A 286 -10.02 -13.35 -9.06
C PHE A 286 -8.80 -14.06 -9.68
N GLU A 287 -8.30 -15.13 -9.06
CA GLU A 287 -7.25 -15.96 -9.67
C GLU A 287 -7.79 -16.82 -10.83
N ARG A 288 -9.02 -17.32 -10.71
CA ARG A 288 -9.64 -18.23 -11.68
C ARG A 288 -10.20 -17.54 -12.93
N TYR A 289 -10.63 -16.28 -12.82
CA TYR A 289 -11.31 -15.52 -13.88
C TYR A 289 -10.54 -14.25 -14.24
#